data_AF-A0A2K9ES36-F1
#
_entry.id   AF-A0A2K9ES36-F1
#
_cell.length_a   1.000
_cell.length_b   1.000
_cell.length_c   1.000
_cell.angle_alpha   90.00
_cell.angle_beta   90.00
_cell.angle_gamma   90.00
#
_symmetry.space_group_name_H-M   'P 1'
#
loop_
_entity.id
_entity.type
_entity.pdbx_description
1 polymer ?
#
loop_
_entity_poly.entity_id
_entity_poly.type
_entity_poly.pdbx_seq_one_letter_code
_entity_poly.pdbx_strand_id
1 'polypeptide(L)'
;MITPTQASQAYTAARNAIAPLDGATQAPTNGPDFAGMVHDFRGVMEQADTVGTGAMTGQVETHQLVQSLAETELALQTVVAIRDKVVEAYQEILRMPV
;
A
#
# COMPACT_ATOMS: atom_id res chain seq x y z
N MET A 1 -5.75 13.50 37.40
CA MET A 1 -6.48 14.52 36.62
C MET A 1 -5.83 14.61 35.26
N ILE A 2 -6.43 13.98 34.26
CA ILE A 2 -5.90 13.96 32.88
C ILE A 2 -6.11 15.37 32.34
N THR A 3 -5.02 16.07 32.06
CA THR A 3 -5.08 17.48 31.67
C THR A 3 -5.39 17.57 30.16
N PRO A 4 -6.49 18.22 29.75
CA PRO A 4 -6.93 18.29 28.35
C PRO A 4 -5.88 18.94 27.43
N THR A 5 -4.95 19.71 27.99
CA THR A 5 -3.82 20.30 27.26
C THR A 5 -2.87 19.23 26.70
N GLN A 6 -2.61 18.14 27.41
CA GLN A 6 -1.73 17.06 26.94
C GLN A 6 -2.33 16.32 25.74
N ALA A 7 -3.65 16.07 25.78
CA ALA A 7 -4.38 15.46 24.67
C ALA A 7 -4.36 16.35 23.42
N SER A 8 -4.50 17.67 23.59
CA SER A 8 -4.43 18.60 22.46
C SER A 8 -3.04 18.61 21.80
N GLN A 9 -1.97 18.53 22.60
CA GLN A 9 -0.59 18.48 22.11
C GLN A 9 -0.29 17.18 21.36
N ALA A 10 -0.73 16.04 21.91
CA ALA A 10 -0.61 14.74 21.26
C ALA A 10 -1.38 14.71 19.92
N TYR A 11 -2.58 15.27 19.88
CA TYR A 11 -3.39 15.35 18.67
C TYR A 11 -2.74 16.24 17.60
N THR A 12 -2.15 17.39 17.99
CA THR A 12 -1.42 18.25 17.05
C THR A 12 -0.13 17.62 16.52
N ALA A 13 0.58 16.85 17.36
CA ALA A 13 1.78 16.12 16.94
C ALA A 13 1.44 15.00 15.95
N ALA A 14 0.39 14.23 16.23
CA ALA A 14 -0.12 13.19 15.33
C ALA A 14 -0.59 13.80 14.00
N ARG A 15 -1.29 14.95 14.03
CA ARG A 15 -1.73 15.63 12.82
C ARG A 15 -0.57 16.08 11.92
N ASN A 16 0.54 16.55 12.50
CA ASN A 16 1.72 16.94 11.72
C ASN A 16 2.46 15.75 11.11
N ALA A 17 2.39 14.57 11.73
CA ALA A 17 2.98 13.34 11.20
C ALA A 17 2.15 12.73 10.04
N ILE A 18 0.87 13.11 9.93
CA ILE A 18 -0.09 12.53 8.96
C ILE A 18 -0.49 13.56 7.89
N ALA A 19 -0.21 14.85 8.10
CA ALA A 19 -0.46 15.88 7.10
C ALA A 19 0.43 15.65 5.86
N PRO A 20 -0.13 15.64 4.64
CA PRO A 20 0.67 15.60 3.43
C PRO A 20 1.57 16.85 3.41
N LEU A 21 2.88 16.65 3.32
CA LEU A 21 3.85 17.73 3.25
C LEU A 21 3.68 18.48 1.92
N ASP A 22 2.85 19.51 1.89
CA ASP A 22 2.99 20.59 0.92
C ASP A 22 4.24 21.42 1.30
N GLY A 23 5.39 20.92 0.83
CA GLY A 23 6.63 21.68 0.65
C GLY A 23 7.26 22.29 1.90
N ALA A 24 8.04 21.50 2.65
CA ALA A 24 9.30 21.96 3.25
C ALA A 24 10.09 20.78 3.83
N THR A 25 11.38 20.74 3.50
CA THR A 25 12.43 19.83 3.99
C THR A 25 12.30 18.37 3.56
N GLN A 26 13.16 18.02 2.61
CA GLN A 26 13.60 16.66 2.31
C GLN A 26 14.10 15.99 3.60
N ALA A 27 13.21 15.32 4.33
CA ALA A 27 13.61 14.16 5.09
C ALA A 27 14.15 13.15 4.08
N PRO A 28 15.25 12.43 4.38
CA PRO A 28 15.74 11.43 3.45
C PRO A 28 14.60 10.44 3.21
N THR A 29 14.10 10.43 1.98
CA THR A 29 13.13 9.47 1.44
C THR A 29 13.81 8.10 1.30
N ASN A 30 14.29 7.57 2.41
CA ASN A 30 14.77 6.21 2.56
C ASN A 30 13.61 5.22 2.75
N GLY A 31 12.36 5.71 2.67
CA GLY A 31 11.18 4.88 2.57
C GLY A 31 10.93 4.48 1.11
N PRO A 32 10.48 3.25 0.84
CA PRO A 32 10.15 2.84 -0.52
C PRO A 32 9.06 3.75 -1.10
N ASP A 33 9.19 4.10 -2.38
CA ASP A 33 8.20 4.92 -3.09
C ASP A 33 6.89 4.15 -3.23
N PHE A 34 5.99 4.33 -2.26
CA PHE A 34 4.70 3.66 -2.23
C PHE A 34 3.83 4.04 -3.43
N ALA A 35 3.90 5.29 -3.90
CA ALA A 35 3.15 5.73 -5.06
C ALA A 35 3.64 5.02 -6.33
N GLY A 36 4.97 4.91 -6.49
CA GLY A 36 5.59 4.11 -7.56
C GLY A 36 5.18 2.64 -7.51
N MET A 37 5.23 2.00 -6.34
CA MET A 37 4.81 0.60 -6.18
C MET A 37 3.32 0.36 -6.52
N VAL A 38 2.44 1.32 -6.17
CA VAL A 38 1.03 1.25 -6.56
C VAL A 38 0.85 1.41 -8.08
N HIS A 39 1.62 2.30 -8.70
CA HIS A 39 1.61 2.46 -10.16
C HIS A 39 2.07 1.18 -10.88
N ASP A 40 3.15 0.58 -10.40
CA ASP A 40 3.68 -0.67 -10.97
C ASP A 40 2.70 -1.84 -10.79
N PHE A 41 2.06 -1.94 -9.62
CA PHE A 41 1.02 -2.93 -9.37
C PHE A 41 -0.15 -2.80 -10.36
N ARG A 42 -0.57 -1.58 -10.69
CA ARG A 42 -1.61 -1.34 -11.70
C ARG A 42 -1.18 -1.87 -13.07
N GLY A 43 0.07 -1.63 -13.47
CA GLY A 43 0.61 -2.14 -14.73
C GLY A 43 0.59 -3.68 -14.79
N VAL A 44 0.97 -4.36 -13.70
CA VAL A 44 0.90 -5.83 -13.61
C VAL A 44 -0.55 -6.32 -13.72
N MET A 45 -1.49 -5.63 -13.08
CA MET A 45 -2.92 -6.01 -13.12
C MET A 45 -3.55 -5.80 -14.50
N GLU A 46 -3.23 -4.70 -15.19
CA GLU A 46 -3.69 -4.44 -16.56
C GLU A 46 -3.13 -5.47 -17.55
N GLN A 47 -1.88 -5.88 -17.36
CA GLN A 47 -1.26 -6.94 -18.15
C GLN A 47 -1.97 -8.28 -17.92
N ALA A 48 -2.27 -8.62 -16.66
CA ALA A 48 -2.99 -9.85 -16.31
C ALA A 48 -4.40 -9.89 -16.92
N ASP A 49 -5.11 -8.76 -16.93
CA ASP A 49 -6.45 -8.64 -17.53
C ASP A 49 -6.42 -8.82 -19.06
N THR A 50 -5.42 -8.22 -19.71
CA THR A 50 -5.20 -8.34 -21.15
C THR A 50 -4.90 -9.80 -21.54
N VAL A 51 -3.99 -10.45 -20.82
CA VAL A 51 -3.62 -11.86 -21.04
C VAL A 51 -4.80 -12.79 -20.74
N GLY A 52 -5.55 -12.53 -19.67
CA GLY A 52 -6.75 -13.27 -19.30
C GLY A 52 -7.83 -13.21 -20.38
N THR A 53 -8.14 -11.99 -20.86
CA THR A 53 -9.10 -11.77 -21.94
C THR A 53 -8.65 -12.43 -23.24
N GLY A 54 -7.36 -12.32 -23.57
CA GLY A 54 -6.76 -12.99 -24.72
C GLY A 54 -6.86 -14.52 -24.64
N ALA A 55 -6.67 -15.10 -23.44
CA ALA A 55 -6.77 -16.54 -23.24
C ALA A 55 -8.24 -17.02 -23.35
N MET A 56 -9.19 -16.27 -22.81
CA MET A 56 -10.63 -16.57 -22.94
C MET A 56 -11.13 -16.52 -24.39
N THR A 57 -10.53 -15.66 -25.21
CA THR A 57 -10.84 -15.52 -26.64
C THR A 57 -10.03 -16.47 -27.54
N GLY A 58 -9.14 -17.28 -26.96
CA GLY A 58 -8.26 -18.21 -27.69
C GLY A 58 -7.12 -17.54 -28.46
N GLN A 59 -6.86 -16.25 -28.21
CA GLN A 59 -5.82 -15.45 -28.86
C GLN A 59 -4.47 -15.54 -28.13
N VAL A 60 -4.48 -16.00 -26.88
CA VAL A 60 -3.29 -16.17 -26.04
C VAL A 60 -3.20 -17.63 -25.59
N GLU A 61 -2.02 -18.20 -25.74
CA GLU A 61 -1.72 -19.57 -25.33
C GLU A 61 -1.81 -19.74 -23.80
N THR A 62 -2.34 -20.88 -23.34
CA THR A 62 -2.54 -21.18 -21.92
C THR A 62 -1.23 -21.09 -21.11
N HIS A 63 -0.08 -21.36 -21.73
CA HIS A 63 1.22 -21.25 -21.07
C HIS A 63 1.58 -19.80 -20.72
N GLN A 64 1.20 -18.82 -21.55
CA GLN A 64 1.44 -17.40 -21.27
C GLN A 64 0.53 -16.90 -20.16
N LEU A 65 -0.71 -17.41 -20.09
CA LEU A 65 -1.63 -17.13 -19.00
C LEU A 65 -1.04 -17.59 -17.66
N VAL A 66 -0.55 -18.82 -17.58
CA VAL A 66 0.03 -19.36 -16.34
C VAL A 66 1.28 -18.57 -15.93
N GLN A 67 2.11 -18.15 -16.88
CA GLN A 67 3.27 -17.30 -16.60
C GLN A 67 2.86 -15.94 -16.03
N SER A 68 1.88 -15.27 -16.66
CA SER A 68 1.39 -13.98 -16.20
C SER A 68 0.73 -14.06 -14.81
N LEU A 69 0.03 -15.15 -14.52
CA LEU A 69 -0.53 -15.40 -13.19
C LEU A 69 0.55 -15.61 -12.13
N ALA A 70 1.63 -16.32 -12.45
CA ALA A 70 2.76 -16.51 -11.55
C ALA A 70 3.47 -15.18 -11.22
N GLU A 71 3.61 -14.28 -12.20
CA GLU A 71 4.16 -12.93 -11.99
C GLU A 71 3.22 -12.07 -11.12
N THR A 72 1.90 -12.19 -11.33
CA THR A 72 0.89 -11.47 -10.54
C THR A 72 0.82 -11.94 -9.09
N GLU A 73 1.09 -13.22 -8.83
CA GLU A 73 1.06 -13.80 -7.48
C GLU A 73 2.05 -13.11 -6.54
N LEU A 74 3.26 -12.83 -7.00
CA LEU A 74 4.29 -12.15 -6.21
C LEU A 74 3.88 -10.72 -5.83
N ALA A 75 3.27 -10.00 -6.77
CA ALA A 75 2.76 -8.66 -6.52
C ALA A 75 1.60 -8.69 -5.52
N LEU A 76 0.70 -9.66 -5.64
CA LEU A 76 -0.43 -9.83 -4.72
C LEU A 76 0.03 -10.17 -3.29
N GLN A 77 1.01 -11.06 -3.13
CA GLN A 77 1.59 -11.39 -1.81
C GLN A 77 2.13 -10.14 -1.11
N THR A 78 2.79 -9.25 -1.87
CA THR A 78 3.31 -7.98 -1.34
C THR A 78 2.19 -7.04 -0.89
N VAL A 79 1.11 -6.92 -1.67
CA VAL A 79 -0.06 -6.11 -1.32
C VAL A 79 -0.73 -6.62 -0.04
N VAL A 80 -0.86 -7.95 0.10
CA VAL A 80 -1.42 -8.56 1.32
C VAL A 80 -0.54 -8.27 2.53
N ALA A 81 0.79 -8.37 2.39
CA ALA A 81 1.71 -8.03 3.48
C ALA A 81 1.57 -6.56 3.93
N ILE A 82 1.39 -5.63 2.97
CA ILE A 82 1.13 -4.22 3.27
C ILE A 82 -0.21 -4.06 4.00
N ARG A 83 -1.28 -4.71 3.51
CA ARG A 83 -2.60 -4.69 4.16
C ARG A 83 -2.51 -5.17 5.60
N ASP A 84 -1.82 -6.26 5.85
CA ASP A 84 -1.66 -6.82 7.19
C ASP A 84 -0.86 -5.87 8.11
N LYS A 85 0.19 -5.21 7.58
CA LYS A 85 0.93 -4.18 8.32
C LYS A 85 0.10 -2.93 8.65
N VAL A 86 -0.75 -2.49 7.75
CA VAL A 86 -1.68 -1.37 8.01
C VAL A 86 -2.69 -1.75 9.08
N VAL A 87 -3.20 -2.99 9.04
CA VAL A 87 -4.13 -3.52 10.05
C VAL A 87 -3.44 -3.65 11.42
N GLU A 88 -2.19 -4.11 11.46
CA GLU A 88 -1.38 -4.18 12.70
C GLU A 88 -1.19 -2.79 13.31
N ALA A 89 -0.76 -1.80 12.52
CA ALA A 89 -0.58 -0.42 12.96
C ALA A 89 -1.89 0.20 13.49
N TYR A 90 -3.01 -0.06 12.83
CA TYR A 90 -4.32 0.42 13.29
C TYR A 90 -4.72 -0.22 14.65
N GLN A 91 -4.48 -1.53 14.79
CA GLN A 91 -4.73 -2.22 16.05
C GLN A 91 -3.81 -1.73 17.17
N GLU A 92 -2.55 -1.40 16.89
CA GLU A 92 -1.62 -0.86 17.89
C GLU A 92 -2.06 0.52 18.40
N ILE A 93 -2.51 1.41 17.52
CA ILE A 93 -3.08 2.71 17.90
C ILE A 93 -4.30 2.54 18.83
N LEU A 94 -5.17 1.57 18.55
CA LEU A 94 -6.35 1.30 19.37
C LEU A 94 -6.05 0.59 20.70
N ARG A 95 -4.91 -0.11 20.79
CA ARG A 95 -4.47 -0.83 22.00
C ARG A 95 -3.70 0.05 22.97
N MET A 96 -3.29 1.27 22.57
CA MET A 96 -2.82 2.26 23.53
C MET A 96 -4.03 2.82 24.30
N PRO A 97 -4.17 2.52 25.62
CA PRO A 97 -5.17 3.20 26.43
C PRO A 97 -4.81 4.69 26.51
N VAL A 98 -5.80 5.54 26.27
CA VAL A 98 -5.72 6.99 26.56
C VAL A 98 -5.57 7.27 28.06
#